data_AF-A0A7S0RIU0-F1
#
_entry.id   AF-A0A7S0RIU0-F1
#
_cell.length_a   1.000
_cell.length_b   1.000
_cell.length_c   1.000
_cell.angle_alpha   90.00
_cell.angle_beta   90.00
_cell.angle_gamma   90.00
#
_symmetry.space_group_name_H-M   'P 1'
#
loop_
_entity.id
_entity.type
_entity.pdbx_description
1 polymer ?
#
loop_
_entity_poly.entity_id
_entity_poly.type
_entity_poly.pdbx_seq_one_letter_code
_entity_poly.pdbx_strand_id
1 'polypeptide(L)'
;QYALDGCYVLALACRDLDASEAARVAELGQGGVEGGLTLLGLLIFRNQLKPETAAAIRQLKQGEVRTVMITGDNAQCGYFIADACGMGRGRARMLLAEWKGLDGLRWSEMCLS
;
A
#
# COMPACT_ATOMS: atom_id res chain seq x y z
N GLN A 1 0.35 8.56 11.42
CA GLN A 1 1.58 9.02 10.75
C GLN A 1 2.05 8.01 9.69
N TYR A 2 2.59 6.85 10.07
CA TYR A 2 3.20 5.89 9.11
C TYR A 2 2.34 5.46 7.91
N ALA A 3 1.04 5.23 8.08
CA ALA A 3 0.15 4.87 6.97
C ALA A 3 -0.03 6.03 5.96
N LEU A 4 -0.03 7.28 6.45
CA LEU A 4 -0.09 8.48 5.60
C LEU A 4 1.22 8.69 4.82
N ASP A 5 2.34 8.16 5.34
CA ASP A 5 3.65 8.23 4.71
C ASP A 5 3.90 7.07 3.71
N GLY A 6 2.84 6.36 3.31
CA GLY A 6 2.89 5.28 2.31
C GLY A 6 3.47 3.96 2.82
N CYS A 7 3.47 3.74 4.14
CA CYS A 7 3.89 2.47 4.72
C CYS A 7 2.69 1.54 4.93
N TYR A 8 2.89 0.24 4.68
CA TYR A 8 1.98 -0.81 5.14
C TYR A 8 2.23 -1.03 6.63
N VAL A 9 1.19 -0.85 7.45
CA VAL A 9 1.26 -0.95 8.91
C VAL A 9 0.45 -2.17 9.36
N LEU A 10 1.09 -3.10 10.07
CA LEU A 10 0.43 -4.25 10.71
C LEU A 10 0.60 -4.16 12.22
N ALA A 11 -0.48 -4.34 12.98
CA ALA A 11 -0.41 -4.45 14.43
C ALA A 11 -0.18 -5.90 14.85
N LEU A 12 0.72 -6.11 15.80
CA LEU A 12 0.98 -7.41 16.43
C LEU A 12 0.49 -7.37 17.88
N ALA A 13 -0.31 -8.35 18.27
CA ALA A 13 -0.77 -8.51 19.64
C ALA A 13 -0.81 -10.00 20.00
N CYS A 14 -0.60 -10.32 21.28
CA CYS A 14 -0.67 -11.69 21.77
C CYS A 14 -1.46 -11.79 23.07
N ARG A 15 -1.89 -13.00 23.39
CA ARG A 15 -2.40 -13.36 24.71
C ARG A 15 -1.86 -14.75 25.02
N ASP A 16 -1.35 -14.91 26.23
CA ASP A 16 -0.97 -16.22 26.74
C ASP A 16 -2.23 -16.98 27.12
N LEU A 17 -2.33 -18.23 26.68
CA LEU A 17 -3.41 -19.14 27.04
C LEU A 17 -2.91 -20.09 28.11
N ASP A 18 -3.74 -20.33 29.13
CA ASP A 18 -3.42 -21.39 30.08
C ASP A 18 -3.60 -22.79 29.46
N ALA A 19 -3.16 -23.83 30.18
CA ALA A 19 -3.21 -25.21 29.66
C ALA A 19 -4.65 -25.69 29.36
N SER A 20 -5.65 -25.17 30.07
CA SER A 20 -7.05 -25.52 29.90
C SER A 20 -7.68 -24.82 28.70
N GLU A 21 -7.34 -23.56 28.48
CA GLU A 21 -7.73 -22.77 27.31
C GLU A 21 -7.04 -23.30 26.05
N ALA A 22 -5.74 -23.59 26.13
CA ALA A 22 -4.96 -24.12 25.02
C ALA A 22 -5.50 -25.48 24.55
N ALA A 23 -5.89 -26.36 25.49
CA ALA A 23 -6.48 -27.65 25.16
C ALA A 23 -7.83 -27.53 24.41
N ARG A 24 -8.52 -26.40 24.58
CA ARG A 24 -9.84 -26.14 24.00
C ARG A 24 -9.81 -25.02 22.95
N VAL A 25 -8.63 -24.62 22.48
CA VAL A 25 -8.48 -23.45 21.59
C VAL A 25 -9.28 -23.59 20.29
N ALA A 26 -9.42 -24.81 19.77
CA ALA A 26 -10.20 -25.10 18.57
C ALA A 26 -11.73 -24.97 18.79
N GLU A 27 -12.19 -24.98 20.04
CA GLU A 27 -13.59 -24.77 20.42
C GLU A 27 -13.91 -23.30 20.69
N LEU A 28 -12.88 -22.44 20.81
CA LEU A 28 -13.07 -21.01 20.99
C LEU A 28 -13.57 -20.38 19.69
N GLY A 29 -14.69 -19.65 19.78
CA GLY A 29 -15.12 -18.78 18.69
C GLY A 29 -14.15 -17.60 18.51
N GLN A 30 -14.26 -16.90 17.38
CA GLN A 30 -13.35 -15.83 16.98
C GLN A 30 -13.13 -14.77 18.08
N GLY A 31 -14.20 -14.28 18.73
CA GLY A 31 -14.08 -13.31 19.82
C GLY A 31 -13.41 -13.86 21.09
N GLY A 32 -13.44 -15.17 21.29
CA GLY A 32 -12.74 -15.86 22.38
C GLY A 32 -11.26 -16.05 22.12
N VAL A 33 -10.81 -15.97 20.86
CA VAL A 33 -9.38 -16.01 20.47
C VAL A 33 -8.81 -14.59 20.37
N GLU A 34 -9.54 -13.68 19.71
CA GLU A 34 -9.12 -12.30 19.43
C GLU A 34 -9.31 -11.34 20.62
N GLY A 35 -9.99 -11.76 21.69
CA GLY A 35 -10.22 -10.96 22.90
C GLY A 35 -9.03 -10.95 23.86
N GLY A 36 -8.88 -9.85 24.61
CA GLY A 36 -7.91 -9.75 25.71
C GLY A 36 -6.44 -9.72 25.29
N LEU A 37 -6.15 -9.40 24.03
CA LEU A 37 -4.79 -9.34 23.51
C LEU A 37 -4.02 -8.14 24.08
N THR A 38 -2.74 -8.34 24.35
CA THR A 38 -1.77 -7.29 24.67
C THR A 38 -1.06 -6.87 23.39
N LEU A 39 -1.11 -5.58 23.07
CA LEU A 39 -0.39 -5.02 21.92
C LEU A 39 1.12 -5.13 22.16
N LEU A 40 1.82 -5.77 21.22
CA LEU A 40 3.27 -5.91 21.25
C LEU A 40 3.95 -4.79 20.46
N GLY A 41 3.34 -4.36 19.36
CA GLY A 41 3.87 -3.28 18.54
C GLY A 41 3.31 -3.26 17.12
N LEU A 42 3.96 -2.47 16.27
CA LEU A 42 3.63 -2.31 14.86
C LEU A 42 4.79 -2.79 13.99
N LEU A 43 4.48 -3.57 12.95
CA LEU A 43 5.37 -3.81 11.83
C LEU A 43 5.08 -2.80 10.73
N ILE A 44 6.13 -2.15 10.24
CA ILE A 44 6.04 -1.09 9.23
C ILE A 44 6.86 -1.51 8.02
N PHE A 45 6.17 -1.76 6.91
CA PHE A 45 6.82 -2.07 5.63
C PHE A 45 6.67 -0.88 4.70
N ARG A 46 7.74 -0.57 3.96
CA ARG A 46 7.70 0.48 2.94
C ARG A 46 8.16 -0.10 1.63
N ASN A 47 7.37 0.09 0.58
CA ASN A 47 7.83 -0.21 -0.76
C ASN A 47 8.88 0.85 -1.16
N GLN A 48 10.15 0.46 -1.15
CA GLN A 48 11.23 1.36 -1.53
C GLN A 48 11.47 1.26 -3.03
N LEU A 49 11.61 2.42 -3.67
CA LEU A 49 12.16 2.48 -5.01
C LEU A 49 13.56 1.86 -5.01
N LYS A 50 13.89 1.11 -6.08
CA LYS A 50 15.28 0.72 -6.29
C LYS A 50 16.12 2.00 -6.40
N PRO A 51 17.32 2.06 -5.80
CA PRO A 51 18.13 3.29 -5.78
C PRO A 51 18.34 3.90 -7.17
N GLU A 52 18.45 3.04 -8.19
CA GLU A 52 18.71 3.42 -9.58
C GLU A 52 17.48 3.96 -10.32
N THR A 53 16.26 3.74 -9.81
CA THR A 53 15.03 4.02 -10.55
C THR A 53 14.92 5.48 -10.97
N ALA A 54 15.20 6.42 -10.07
CA ALA A 54 15.12 7.84 -10.40
C ALA A 54 16.15 8.23 -11.48
N ALA A 55 17.35 7.65 -11.45
CA ALA A 55 18.38 7.91 -12.46
C ALA A 55 17.97 7.36 -13.83
N ALA A 56 17.46 6.13 -13.88
CA ALA A 56 16.98 5.49 -15.10
C ALA A 56 15.82 6.27 -15.74
N ILE A 57 14.82 6.69 -14.93
CA ILE A 57 13.70 7.51 -15.41
C ILE A 57 14.18 8.85 -15.98
N ARG A 58 15.18 9.49 -15.36
CA ARG A 58 15.78 10.72 -15.89
C ARG A 58 16.45 10.49 -17.25
N GLN A 59 17.22 9.42 -17.41
CA GLN A 59 17.87 9.09 -18.69
C GLN A 59 16.86 8.85 -19.81
N LEU A 60 15.78 8.11 -19.52
CA LEU A 60 14.69 7.92 -20.46
C LEU A 60 14.06 9.24 -20.91
N LYS A 61 13.77 10.15 -19.95
CA LYS A 61 13.25 11.49 -20.26
C LYS A 61 14.21 12.34 -21.07
N GLN A 62 15.51 12.27 -20.79
CA GLN A 62 16.56 12.98 -21.54
C GLN A 62 16.68 12.47 -22.98
N GLY A 63 16.45 11.18 -23.20
CA GLY A 63 16.33 10.58 -24.53
C GLY A 63 14.96 10.75 -25.19
N GLU A 64 14.13 11.69 -24.70
CA GLU A 64 12.78 11.97 -25.21
C GLU A 64 11.81 10.77 -25.15
N VAL A 65 12.10 9.77 -24.33
CA VAL A 65 11.21 8.61 -24.13
C VAL A 65 10.14 8.99 -23.12
N ARG A 66 8.88 8.95 -23.55
CA ARG A 66 7.73 9.17 -22.68
C ARG A 66 7.62 8.08 -21.62
N THR A 67 7.76 8.45 -20.35
CA THR A 67 7.58 7.56 -19.20
C THR A 67 6.15 7.58 -18.69
N VAL A 68 5.49 6.41 -18.60
CA VAL A 68 4.14 6.24 -18.04
C VAL A 68 4.19 5.17 -16.95
N MET A 69 3.53 5.41 -15.82
CA MET A 69 3.39 4.43 -14.74
C MET A 69 2.00 3.81 -14.80
N ILE A 70 1.93 2.48 -14.81
CA ILE A 70 0.71 1.70 -14.74
C ILE A 70 0.84 0.80 -13.51
N THR A 71 -0.11 0.87 -12.60
CA THR A 71 -0.12 0.07 -11.37
C THR A 71 -1.54 -0.38 -11.04
N GLY A 72 -1.66 -1.58 -10.46
CA GLY A 72 -2.90 -2.08 -9.86
C GLY A 72 -2.97 -1.91 -8.34
N ASP A 73 -1.97 -1.24 -7.76
CA ASP A 73 -1.91 -0.92 -6.33
C ASP A 73 -2.78 0.31 -6.00
N ASN A 74 -2.88 0.66 -4.72
CA ASN A 74 -3.53 1.88 -4.26
C ASN A 74 -3.00 3.11 -5.02
N ALA A 75 -3.92 3.94 -5.54
CA ALA A 75 -3.60 5.15 -6.29
C ALA A 75 -2.65 6.12 -5.54
N GLN A 76 -2.81 6.27 -4.22
CA GLN A 76 -1.93 7.11 -3.40
C GLN A 76 -0.49 6.56 -3.34
N CYS A 77 -0.34 5.23 -3.26
CA CYS A 77 0.97 4.58 -3.32
C CYS A 77 1.61 4.81 -4.70
N GLY A 78 0.84 4.62 -5.78
CA GLY A 78 1.27 4.90 -7.14
C GLY A 78 1.73 6.34 -7.33
N TYR A 79 0.97 7.31 -6.82
CA TYR A 79 1.37 8.73 -6.84
C TYR A 79 2.70 8.96 -6.11
N PHE A 80 2.81 8.44 -4.88
CA PHE A 80 3.98 8.63 -4.05
C PHE A 80 5.25 8.11 -4.75
N ILE A 81 5.18 6.91 -5.34
CA ILE A 81 6.29 6.30 -6.10
C ILE A 81 6.59 7.11 -7.37
N ALA A 82 5.57 7.56 -8.11
CA ALA A 82 5.73 8.38 -9.30
C ALA A 82 6.41 9.71 -8.98
N ASP A 83 6.04 10.37 -7.89
CA ASP A 83 6.69 11.61 -7.48
C ASP A 83 8.14 11.37 -7.02
N ALA A 84 8.36 10.35 -6.19
CA ALA A 84 9.68 9.98 -5.68
C ALA A 84 10.69 9.62 -6.79
N CYS A 85 10.25 9.04 -7.91
CA CYS A 85 11.13 8.76 -9.07
C CYS A 85 11.20 9.92 -10.08
N GLY A 86 10.59 11.06 -9.79
CA GLY A 86 10.63 12.27 -10.63
C GLY A 86 9.66 12.25 -11.81
N MET A 87 8.65 11.37 -11.80
CA MET A 87 7.53 11.39 -12.75
C MET A 87 6.43 12.39 -12.34
N GLY A 88 6.28 12.67 -11.05
CA GLY A 88 5.16 13.43 -10.46
C GLY A 88 5.22 14.96 -10.53
N ARG A 89 6.36 15.58 -10.88
CA ARG A 89 6.60 17.05 -10.73
C ARG A 89 5.51 17.94 -11.37
N GLY A 90 4.49 18.30 -10.58
CA GLY A 90 3.54 19.41 -10.78
C GLY A 90 2.47 19.28 -11.86
N ARG A 91 2.51 18.27 -12.74
CA ARG A 91 1.56 18.10 -13.86
C ARG A 91 1.24 16.64 -14.21
N ALA A 92 1.62 15.69 -13.37
CA ALA A 92 1.33 14.30 -13.65
C ALA A 92 -0.18 14.06 -13.59
N ARG A 93 -0.79 13.92 -14.77
CA ARG A 93 -2.20 13.56 -14.89
C ARG A 93 -2.40 12.14 -14.37
N MET A 94 -3.16 11.99 -13.29
CA MET A 94 -3.48 10.69 -12.72
C MET A 94 -4.87 10.25 -13.18
N LEU A 95 -4.93 9.06 -13.77
CA LEU A 95 -6.17 8.44 -14.23
C LEU A 95 -6.44 7.19 -13.39
N LEU A 96 -7.59 7.16 -12.72
CA LEU A 96 -8.06 6.00 -11.98
C LEU A 96 -9.04 5.20 -12.84
N ALA A 97 -8.77 3.91 -13.01
CA ALA A 97 -9.66 2.98 -13.68
C ALA A 97 -10.44 2.17 -12.63
N GLU A 98 -11.77 2.26 -12.66
CA GLU A 98 -12.65 1.42 -11.85
C GLU A 98 -13.33 0.39 -12.74
N TRP A 99 -13.24 -0.88 -12.36
CA TRP A 99 -14.02 -1.94 -13.00
C TRP A 99 -15.47 -1.92 -12.50
N LYS A 100 -16.44 -1.81 -13.41
CA LYS A 100 -17.89 -1.81 -13.11
C LYS A 100 -18.60 -3.08 -13.59
N GLY A 101 -17.87 -4.18 -13.78
CA GLY A 101 -18.48 -5.43 -14.24
C GLY A 101 -18.86 -5.37 -15.72
N LEU A 102 -20.13 -5.63 -16.04
CA LEU A 102 -20.62 -5.67 -17.42
C LEU A 102 -20.49 -4.32 -18.16
N ASP A 103 -20.44 -3.21 -17.42
CA ASP A 103 -20.26 -1.86 -17.97
C ASP A 103 -18.80 -1.52 -18.31
N GLY A 104 -17.86 -2.44 -18.03
CA GLY A 104 -16.45 -2.30 -18.36
C GLY A 104 -15.66 -1.40 -17.39
N LEU A 105 -14.60 -0.77 -17.92
CA LEU A 105 -13.73 0.14 -17.17
C LEU A 105 -14.23 1.59 -17.27
N ARG A 106 -14.44 2.23 -16.12
CA ARG A 106 -14.69 3.66 -16.02
C ARG A 106 -13.42 4.38 -15.60
N TRP A 107 -13.02 5.38 -16.38
CA TRP A 107 -11.86 6.22 -16.08
C TRP A 107 -12.31 7.52 -15.43
N SER A 108 -11.58 7.94 -14.41
CA SER A 108 -11.75 9.24 -13.75
C SER A 108 -10.39 9.90 -13.52
N GLU A 109 -10.36 11.22 -13.49
CA GLU A 109 -9.15 11.97 -13.17
C GLU A 109 -9.07 12.20 -11.67
N MET A 110 -7.93 11.83 -11.07
CA MET A 110 -7.71 12.01 -9.64
C MET A 110 -6.97 13.33 -9.42
N CYS A 111 -7.67 14.33 -8.88
CA CYS A 111 -7.05 15.55 -8.39
C CYS A 111 -6.43 15.28 -7.02
N LEU A 112 -5.12 15.43 -6.92
CA LEU A 112 -4.40 15.39 -5.65
C LEU A 112 -4.21 16.85 -5.22
N SER A 113 -4.92 17.24 -4.16
CA SER A 113 -4.83 18.57 -3.52
C SER A 113 -3.58 18.69 -2.66
#